data_AF-A0AA95D7Z2-F1
#
_entry.id   AF-A0AA95D7Z2-F1
#
_cell.length_a   1.000
_cell.length_b   1.000
_cell.length_c   1.000
_cell.angle_alpha   90.00
_cell.angle_beta   90.00
_cell.angle_gamma   90.00
#
_symmetry.space_group_name_H-M   'P 1'
#
loop_
_entity.id
_entity.type
_entity.pdbx_description
1 polymer ?
#
loop_
_entity_poly.entity_id
_entity_poly.type
_entity_poly.pdbx_seq_one_letter_code
_entity_poly.pdbx_strand_id
1 'polypeptide(L)'
;MKCVKKDSYVEKSYHLLSDFIDQISVKYQIEIENKDNLIWHLHNTAHLYRQELFTEFILFNQKGNTIRNFQNIFPKFVSDVKKELSHYLETLEVCSSSMMVNHLSYTFITHTKHLVINLLQNQPKLKVLVMSNFDQYHAKFVAETLSYYCSNNFELEVWTELELSKESLEDSPYDIIISNFIIPPIEDKRLIYSNNINTVSLIYLLNAMMFIRLDE
;
A
#
# COMPACT_ATOMS: atom_id res chain seq x y z
N MET A 1 -22.77 -21.94 38.93
CA MET A 1 -21.69 -21.27 38.16
C MET A 1 -20.70 -22.36 37.75
N LYS A 2 -20.88 -22.96 36.56
CA LYS A 2 -20.01 -24.05 36.08
C LYS A 2 -18.70 -23.43 35.57
N CYS A 3 -17.59 -23.84 36.17
CA CYS A 3 -16.24 -23.50 35.72
C CYS A 3 -16.10 -23.90 34.24
N VAL A 4 -15.93 -22.94 33.34
CA VAL A 4 -15.60 -23.19 31.93
C VAL A 4 -14.21 -23.80 31.93
N LYS A 5 -14.09 -25.06 31.50
CA LYS A 5 -12.77 -25.67 31.25
C LYS A 5 -12.06 -24.79 30.22
N LYS A 6 -10.93 -24.18 30.59
CA LYS A 6 -10.03 -23.55 29.62
C LYS A 6 -9.66 -24.63 28.59
N ASP A 7 -10.08 -24.44 27.36
CA ASP A 7 -9.67 -25.30 26.26
C ASP A 7 -8.24 -24.89 25.87
N SER A 8 -7.25 -25.71 26.26
CA SER A 8 -5.84 -25.44 26.00
C SER A 8 -5.54 -25.30 24.51
N TYR A 9 -6.37 -25.88 23.66
CA TYR A 9 -6.27 -25.74 22.20
C TYR A 9 -6.65 -24.33 21.74
N VAL A 10 -7.79 -23.81 22.21
CA VAL A 10 -8.25 -22.45 21.85
C VAL A 10 -7.30 -21.40 22.40
N GLU A 11 -6.79 -21.59 23.61
CA GLU A 11 -5.76 -20.72 24.21
C GLU A 11 -4.49 -20.68 23.35
N LYS A 12 -3.99 -21.84 22.89
CA LYS A 12 -2.85 -21.92 21.97
C LYS A 12 -3.13 -21.21 20.64
N SER A 13 -4.30 -21.43 20.03
CA SER A 13 -4.67 -20.77 18.78
C SER A 13 -4.76 -19.26 18.94
N TYR A 14 -5.31 -18.78 20.04
CA TYR A 14 -5.43 -17.35 20.33
C TYR A 14 -4.05 -16.70 20.45
N HIS A 15 -3.13 -17.32 21.20
CA HIS A 15 -1.77 -16.80 21.37
C HIS A 15 -1.03 -16.68 20.04
N LEU A 16 -1.04 -17.73 19.21
CA LEU A 16 -0.35 -17.71 17.90
C LEU A 16 -0.88 -16.60 16.99
N LEU A 17 -2.21 -16.43 16.92
CA LEU A 17 -2.82 -15.36 16.10
C LEU A 17 -2.57 -13.98 16.69
N SER A 18 -2.56 -13.86 18.02
CA SER A 18 -2.25 -12.62 18.72
C SER A 18 -0.83 -12.15 18.40
N ASP A 19 0.15 -13.05 18.49
CA ASP A 19 1.56 -12.75 18.24
C ASP A 19 1.80 -12.43 16.76
N PHE A 20 1.18 -13.19 15.85
CA PHE A 20 1.18 -12.89 14.41
C PHE A 20 0.67 -11.47 14.12
N ILE A 21 -0.49 -11.11 14.68
CA ILE A 21 -1.08 -9.78 14.44
C ILE A 21 -0.16 -8.69 15.00
N ASP A 22 0.41 -8.86 16.19
CA ASP A 22 1.33 -7.87 16.77
C ASP A 22 2.59 -7.72 15.92
N GLN A 23 3.19 -8.83 15.50
CA GLN A 23 4.38 -8.82 14.66
C GLN A 23 4.15 -8.10 13.34
N ILE A 24 3.04 -8.38 12.64
CA ILE A 24 2.71 -7.69 11.38
C ILE A 24 2.38 -6.23 11.63
N SER A 25 1.60 -5.92 12.67
CA SER A 25 1.19 -4.56 12.99
C SER A 25 2.38 -3.66 13.30
N VAL A 26 3.32 -4.13 14.12
CA VAL A 26 4.55 -3.38 14.44
C VAL A 26 5.45 -3.24 13.21
N LYS A 27 5.63 -4.32 12.44
CA LYS A 27 6.52 -4.31 11.27
C LYS A 27 6.07 -3.34 10.18
N TYR A 28 4.75 -3.26 9.95
CA TYR A 28 4.18 -2.45 8.86
C TYR A 28 3.49 -1.17 9.35
N GLN A 29 3.56 -0.88 10.66
CA GLN A 29 2.89 0.26 11.28
C GLN A 29 1.38 0.29 10.96
N ILE A 30 0.73 -0.86 11.07
CA ILE A 30 -0.70 -1.03 10.81
C ILE A 30 -1.46 -0.91 12.12
N GLU A 31 -2.50 -0.08 12.13
CA GLU A 31 -3.40 0.04 13.27
C GLU A 31 -4.50 -1.05 13.19
N ILE A 32 -4.61 -1.85 14.25
CA ILE A 32 -5.65 -2.89 14.36
C ILE A 32 -6.65 -2.48 15.44
N GLU A 33 -7.82 -2.00 15.01
CA GLU A 33 -8.85 -1.51 15.94
C GLU A 33 -9.44 -2.61 16.85
N ASN A 34 -9.78 -3.77 16.29
CA ASN A 34 -10.44 -4.85 17.02
C ASN A 34 -9.73 -6.19 16.78
N LYS A 35 -8.61 -6.35 17.51
CA LYS A 35 -7.75 -7.53 17.42
C LYS A 35 -8.49 -8.83 17.75
N ASP A 36 -9.30 -8.84 18.81
CA ASP A 36 -10.00 -10.07 19.26
C ASP A 36 -11.03 -10.55 18.24
N ASN A 37 -11.77 -9.62 17.61
CA ASN A 37 -12.70 -9.98 16.55
C ASN A 37 -11.96 -10.55 15.32
N LEU A 38 -10.82 -9.98 14.95
CA LEU A 38 -9.98 -10.50 13.87
C LEU A 38 -9.46 -11.91 14.19
N ILE A 39 -8.95 -12.13 15.41
CA ILE A 39 -8.53 -13.46 15.87
C ILE A 39 -9.68 -14.45 15.80
N TRP A 40 -10.88 -14.07 16.24
CA TRP A 40 -12.07 -14.91 16.17
C TRP A 40 -12.40 -15.32 14.73
N HIS A 41 -12.37 -14.39 13.77
CA HIS A 41 -12.59 -14.69 12.36
C HIS A 41 -11.53 -15.62 11.78
N LEU A 42 -10.25 -15.36 12.06
CA LEU A 42 -9.13 -16.18 11.56
C LEU A 42 -9.18 -17.59 12.15
N HIS A 43 -9.42 -17.72 13.45
CA HIS A 43 -9.60 -19.01 14.11
C HIS A 43 -10.72 -19.80 13.44
N ASN A 44 -11.93 -19.24 13.33
CA ASN A 44 -13.05 -19.96 12.73
C ASN A 44 -12.74 -20.39 11.29
N THR A 45 -12.21 -19.48 10.47
CA THR A 45 -11.85 -19.75 9.06
C THR A 45 -10.86 -20.93 8.96
N ALA A 46 -9.86 -20.99 9.84
CA ALA A 46 -8.84 -22.04 9.82
C ALA A 46 -9.40 -23.44 10.13
N HIS A 47 -10.50 -23.51 10.88
CA HIS A 47 -11.10 -24.77 11.32
C HIS A 47 -12.26 -25.25 10.42
N LEU A 48 -12.68 -24.43 9.46
CA LEU A 48 -13.69 -24.79 8.47
C LEU A 48 -13.03 -25.43 7.24
N TYR A 49 -12.83 -26.75 7.28
CA TYR A 49 -12.30 -27.50 6.13
C TYR A 49 -13.42 -27.92 5.18
N ARG A 50 -13.39 -27.45 3.93
CA ARG A 50 -14.39 -27.75 2.86
C ARG A 50 -15.83 -27.36 3.20
N GLN A 51 -16.02 -26.49 4.19
CA GLN A 51 -17.33 -26.03 4.63
C GLN A 51 -17.67 -24.64 4.11
N GLU A 52 -16.65 -23.85 3.76
CA GLU A 52 -16.82 -22.55 3.11
C GLU A 52 -16.53 -22.65 1.61
N LEU A 53 -17.49 -22.19 0.79
CA LEU A 53 -17.28 -22.05 -0.65
C LEU A 53 -16.13 -21.07 -0.92
N PHE A 54 -15.49 -21.19 -2.09
CA PHE A 54 -14.37 -20.33 -2.51
C PHE A 54 -13.09 -20.47 -1.64
N THR A 55 -12.98 -21.57 -0.88
CA THR A 55 -11.72 -22.08 -0.32
C THR A 55 -11.02 -22.94 -1.36
N GLU A 56 -11.68 -24.03 -1.76
CA GLU A 56 -11.32 -24.85 -2.90
C GLU A 56 -12.07 -24.46 -4.17
N PHE A 57 -11.43 -24.69 -5.31
CA PHE A 57 -11.97 -24.37 -6.63
C PHE A 57 -11.96 -25.60 -7.52
N ILE A 58 -12.93 -25.67 -8.44
CA ILE A 58 -12.99 -26.73 -9.45
C ILE A 58 -12.22 -26.29 -10.71
N LEU A 59 -12.61 -25.14 -11.29
CA LEU A 59 -11.98 -24.59 -12.50
C LEU A 59 -11.43 -23.18 -12.30
N PHE A 60 -12.10 -22.36 -11.48
CA PHE A 60 -11.76 -20.95 -11.35
C PHE A 60 -11.30 -20.60 -9.93
N ASN A 61 -9.97 -20.44 -9.77
CA ASN A 61 -9.35 -20.04 -8.51
C ASN A 61 -9.48 -18.53 -8.25
N GLN A 62 -10.72 -18.05 -8.07
CA GLN A 62 -10.98 -16.63 -7.85
C GLN A 62 -10.25 -16.10 -6.61
N LYS A 63 -10.33 -16.81 -5.48
CA LYS A 63 -9.67 -16.42 -4.21
C LYS A 63 -8.15 -16.27 -4.38
N GLY A 64 -7.51 -17.26 -5.01
CA GLY A 64 -6.07 -17.21 -5.28
C GLY A 64 -5.68 -16.14 -6.29
N ASN A 65 -6.54 -15.82 -7.27
CA ASN A 65 -6.31 -14.70 -8.19
C ASN A 65 -6.40 -13.35 -7.46
N THR A 66 -7.41 -13.16 -6.59
CA THR A 66 -7.57 -11.93 -5.79
C THR A 66 -6.34 -11.68 -4.92
N ILE A 67 -5.85 -12.71 -4.22
CA ILE A 67 -4.65 -12.60 -3.41
C ILE A 67 -3.40 -12.31 -4.24
N ARG A 68 -3.28 -12.92 -5.43
CA ARG A 68 -2.17 -12.62 -6.35
C ARG A 68 -2.21 -11.17 -6.84
N ASN A 69 -3.38 -10.63 -7.16
CA ASN A 69 -3.50 -9.23 -7.56
C ASN A 69 -3.05 -8.28 -6.44
N PHE A 70 -3.42 -8.54 -5.19
CA PHE A 70 -2.94 -7.76 -4.06
C PHE A 70 -1.43 -7.97 -3.80
N GLN A 71 -0.94 -9.20 -3.99
CA GLN A 71 0.48 -9.52 -3.89
C GLN A 71 1.32 -8.82 -4.96
N ASN A 72 0.78 -8.54 -6.15
CA ASN A 72 1.50 -7.78 -7.17
C ASN A 72 1.75 -6.33 -6.73
N ILE A 73 0.87 -5.77 -5.89
CA ILE A 73 0.96 -4.41 -5.35
C ILE A 73 1.85 -4.40 -4.09
N PHE A 74 1.69 -5.39 -3.21
CA PHE A 74 2.43 -5.47 -1.94
C PHE A 74 3.08 -6.86 -1.74
N PRO A 75 4.11 -7.20 -2.55
CA PRO A 75 4.65 -8.57 -2.62
C PRO A 75 5.25 -9.02 -1.30
N LYS A 76 6.00 -8.13 -0.64
CA LYS A 76 6.68 -8.44 0.61
C LYS A 76 5.69 -8.63 1.77
N PHE A 77 4.70 -7.74 1.88
CA PHE A 77 3.66 -7.84 2.90
C PHE A 77 2.86 -9.15 2.79
N VAL A 78 2.35 -9.46 1.60
CA VAL A 78 1.57 -10.69 1.40
C VAL A 78 2.43 -11.93 1.62
N SER A 79 3.69 -11.92 1.19
CA SER A 79 4.62 -13.02 1.47
C SER A 79 4.81 -13.25 2.98
N ASP A 80 4.95 -12.18 3.77
CA ASP A 80 5.20 -12.30 5.20
C ASP A 80 3.93 -12.80 5.92
N VAL A 81 2.74 -12.25 5.59
CA VAL A 81 1.45 -12.74 6.12
C VAL A 81 1.22 -14.22 5.80
N LYS A 82 1.49 -14.65 4.55
CA LYS A 82 1.35 -16.06 4.16
C LYS A 82 2.26 -16.99 4.96
N LYS A 83 3.50 -16.56 5.25
CA LYS A 83 4.45 -17.36 6.04
C LYS A 83 3.98 -17.53 7.47
N GLU A 84 3.56 -16.45 8.11
CA GLU A 84 3.05 -16.51 9.49
C GLU A 84 1.77 -17.35 9.59
N LEU A 85 0.86 -17.21 8.62
CA LEU A 85 -0.36 -18.01 8.59
C LEU A 85 -0.09 -19.50 8.27
N SER A 86 0.90 -19.81 7.43
CA SER A 86 1.33 -21.21 7.22
C SER A 86 1.88 -21.80 8.52
N HIS A 87 2.74 -21.05 9.21
CA HIS A 87 3.29 -21.47 10.50
C HIS A 87 2.19 -21.70 11.56
N TYR A 88 1.20 -20.80 11.63
CA TYR A 88 0.03 -20.95 12.48
C TYR A 88 -0.73 -22.27 12.19
N LEU A 89 -1.04 -22.54 10.92
CA LEU A 89 -1.77 -23.75 10.51
C LEU A 89 -0.99 -25.02 10.82
N GLU A 90 0.31 -25.04 10.51
CA GLU A 90 1.21 -26.18 10.76
C GLU A 90 1.35 -26.46 12.27
N THR A 91 1.48 -25.41 13.09
CA THR A 91 1.65 -25.53 14.55
C THR A 91 0.39 -26.04 15.27
N LEU A 92 -0.79 -25.84 14.67
CA LEU A 92 -2.06 -26.39 15.14
C LEU A 92 -2.44 -27.71 14.45
N GLU A 93 -1.62 -28.20 13.52
CA GLU A 93 -1.86 -29.44 12.77
C GLU A 93 -3.20 -29.45 12.00
N VAL A 94 -3.64 -28.27 11.54
CA VAL A 94 -4.82 -28.11 10.68
C VAL A 94 -4.41 -28.02 9.20
N CYS A 95 -5.37 -27.92 8.28
CA CYS A 95 -5.08 -27.90 6.84
C CYS A 95 -4.19 -26.70 6.45
N SER A 96 -2.91 -26.95 6.18
CA SER A 96 -1.91 -25.96 5.75
C SER A 96 -1.76 -25.87 4.22
N SER A 97 -2.79 -26.27 3.46
CA SER A 97 -2.75 -26.17 2.00
C SER A 97 -2.61 -24.71 1.54
N SER A 98 -2.00 -24.48 0.38
CA SER A 98 -1.86 -23.14 -0.21
C SER A 98 -3.21 -22.44 -0.39
N MET A 99 -4.29 -23.20 -0.54
CA MET A 99 -5.66 -22.71 -0.70
C MET A 99 -6.20 -22.16 0.63
N MET A 100 -5.95 -22.87 1.74
CA MET A 100 -6.28 -22.37 3.09
C MET A 100 -5.43 -21.15 3.45
N VAL A 101 -4.12 -21.19 3.18
CA VAL A 101 -3.23 -20.04 3.41
C VAL A 101 -3.69 -18.81 2.63
N ASN A 102 -4.05 -18.96 1.35
CA ASN A 102 -4.61 -17.87 0.56
C ASN A 102 -5.94 -17.36 1.14
N HIS A 103 -6.80 -18.26 1.63
CA HIS A 103 -8.07 -17.85 2.20
C HIS A 103 -7.90 -17.07 3.51
N LEU A 104 -7.07 -17.54 4.44
CA LEU A 104 -6.77 -16.83 5.67
C LEU A 104 -6.07 -15.50 5.41
N SER A 105 -5.13 -15.47 4.46
CA SER A 105 -4.48 -14.22 4.05
C SER A 105 -5.51 -13.21 3.54
N TYR A 106 -6.48 -13.67 2.73
CA TYR A 106 -7.58 -12.85 2.26
C TYR A 106 -8.43 -12.34 3.42
N THR A 107 -8.82 -13.22 4.34
CA THR A 107 -9.63 -12.86 5.51
C THR A 107 -8.92 -11.81 6.35
N PHE A 108 -7.63 -11.96 6.63
CA PHE A 108 -6.82 -10.96 7.31
C PHE A 108 -6.88 -9.61 6.58
N ILE A 109 -6.52 -9.60 5.29
CA ILE A 109 -6.48 -8.38 4.46
C ILE A 109 -7.82 -7.65 4.43
N THR A 110 -8.94 -8.36 4.27
CA THR A 110 -10.25 -7.71 4.14
C THR A 110 -10.88 -7.28 5.46
N HIS A 111 -10.40 -7.79 6.60
CA HIS A 111 -10.86 -7.38 7.93
C HIS A 111 -9.99 -6.27 8.54
N THR A 112 -8.78 -6.06 8.03
CA THR A 112 -7.92 -4.94 8.43
C THR A 112 -8.37 -3.63 7.79
N LYS A 113 -8.83 -2.70 8.62
CA LYS A 113 -9.23 -1.35 8.17
C LYS A 113 -8.02 -0.52 7.77
N HIS A 114 -8.20 0.38 6.80
CA HIS A 114 -7.18 1.31 6.34
C HIS A 114 -5.85 0.67 5.89
N LEU A 115 -5.83 -0.63 5.61
CA LEU A 115 -4.60 -1.39 5.34
C LEU A 115 -3.74 -0.75 4.24
N VAL A 116 -4.35 -0.40 3.10
CA VAL A 116 -3.64 0.22 1.97
C VAL A 116 -3.03 1.57 2.39
N ILE A 117 -3.74 2.36 3.20
CA ILE A 117 -3.24 3.65 3.68
C ILE A 117 -2.01 3.41 4.56
N ASN A 118 -2.07 2.49 5.53
CA ASN A 118 -0.92 2.20 6.40
C ASN A 118 0.28 1.64 5.63
N LEU A 119 0.06 0.77 4.64
CA LEU A 119 1.13 0.23 3.81
C LEU A 119 1.81 1.32 2.95
N LEU A 120 1.05 2.33 2.52
CA LEU A 120 1.57 3.46 1.73
C LEU A 120 2.16 4.59 2.59
N GLN A 121 1.74 4.74 3.85
CA GLN A 121 2.24 5.78 4.76
C GLN A 121 3.76 5.69 5.00
N ASN A 122 4.35 4.51 4.84
CA ASN A 122 5.79 4.31 4.96
C ASN A 122 6.56 4.69 3.68
N GLN A 123 5.87 5.05 2.59
CA GLN A 123 6.53 5.53 1.39
C GLN A 123 6.86 7.02 1.51
N PRO A 124 8.10 7.44 1.21
CA PRO A 124 8.42 8.86 1.08
C PRO A 124 7.48 9.50 0.07
N LYS A 125 6.99 10.70 0.40
CA LYS A 125 6.21 11.47 -0.56
C LYS A 125 7.05 11.82 -1.78
N LEU A 126 6.38 11.88 -2.93
CA LEU A 126 6.97 12.25 -4.20
C LEU A 126 7.11 13.77 -4.26
N LYS A 127 8.33 14.25 -4.40
CA LYS A 127 8.60 15.69 -4.46
C LYS A 127 8.41 16.19 -5.89
N VAL A 128 7.56 17.20 -6.05
CA VAL A 128 7.16 17.74 -7.35
C VAL A 128 7.56 19.21 -7.42
N LEU A 129 8.43 19.53 -8.38
CA LEU A 129 8.80 20.91 -8.68
C LEU A 129 7.88 21.49 -9.75
N VAL A 130 7.36 22.69 -9.53
CA VAL A 130 6.58 23.44 -10.51
C VAL A 130 7.31 24.72 -10.90
N MET A 131 7.51 24.92 -12.20
CA MET A 131 8.17 26.11 -12.76
C MET A 131 7.36 26.73 -13.90
N SER A 132 7.51 28.04 -14.04
CA SER A 132 6.88 28.83 -15.09
C SER A 132 7.88 29.84 -15.64
N ASN A 133 7.98 29.96 -16.96
CA ASN A 133 8.80 31.00 -17.60
C ASN A 133 8.13 32.39 -17.60
N PHE A 134 6.85 32.49 -17.21
CA PHE A 134 6.16 33.78 -17.12
C PHE A 134 6.52 34.51 -15.84
N ASP A 135 6.19 33.91 -14.69
CA ASP A 135 6.44 34.43 -13.36
C ASP A 135 6.16 33.35 -12.29
N GLN A 136 6.55 33.66 -11.05
CA GLN A 136 6.37 32.77 -9.90
C GLN A 136 4.90 32.66 -9.44
N TYR A 137 4.03 33.62 -9.77
CA TYR A 137 2.61 33.54 -9.41
C TYR A 137 1.92 32.43 -10.20
N HIS A 138 2.24 32.30 -11.49
CA HIS A 138 1.75 31.22 -12.32
C HIS A 138 2.21 29.85 -11.78
N ALA A 139 3.48 29.72 -11.40
CA ALA A 139 4.01 28.49 -10.81
C ALA A 139 3.29 28.13 -9.50
N LYS A 140 3.12 29.11 -8.60
CA LYS A 140 2.40 28.93 -7.33
C LYS A 140 0.93 28.58 -7.53
N PHE A 141 0.23 29.25 -8.44
CA PHE A 141 -1.16 28.95 -8.77
C PHE A 141 -1.33 27.49 -9.20
N VAL A 142 -0.45 27.00 -10.08
CA VAL A 142 -0.46 25.59 -10.52
C VAL A 142 -0.11 24.67 -9.34
N ALA A 143 0.95 24.96 -8.58
CA ALA A 143 1.37 24.14 -7.44
C ALA A 143 0.27 24.02 -6.37
N GLU A 144 -0.38 25.12 -5.99
CA GLU A 144 -1.47 25.13 -5.01
C GLU A 144 -2.69 24.37 -5.53
N THR A 145 -3.06 24.58 -6.80
CA THR A 145 -4.18 23.85 -7.42
C THR A 145 -3.92 22.35 -7.45
N LEU A 146 -2.73 21.94 -7.89
CA LEU A 146 -2.36 20.53 -7.94
C LEU A 146 -2.24 19.93 -6.54
N SER A 147 -1.69 20.66 -5.57
CA SER A 147 -1.60 20.21 -4.17
C SER A 147 -2.96 19.98 -3.55
N TYR A 148 -3.99 20.72 -3.98
CA TYR A 148 -5.34 20.55 -3.48
C TYR A 148 -6.10 19.39 -4.13
N TYR A 149 -5.93 19.19 -5.44
CA TYR A 149 -6.70 18.18 -6.20
C TYR A 149 -5.99 16.84 -6.42
N CYS A 150 -4.67 16.78 -6.25
CA CYS A 150 -3.90 15.56 -6.44
C CYS A 150 -3.72 14.77 -5.14
N SER A 151 -3.22 13.55 -5.25
CA SER A 151 -2.91 12.70 -4.11
C SER A 151 -2.02 13.40 -3.08
N ASN A 152 -2.32 13.19 -1.79
CA ASN A 152 -1.48 13.62 -0.67
C ASN A 152 -0.09 12.94 -0.65
N ASN A 153 0.16 12.00 -1.55
CA ASN A 153 1.48 11.42 -1.79
C ASN A 153 2.45 12.42 -2.43
N PHE A 154 1.98 13.55 -2.98
CA PHE A 154 2.83 14.56 -3.58
C PHE A 154 3.14 15.71 -2.60
N GLU A 155 4.38 16.21 -2.64
CA GLU A 155 4.77 17.49 -2.05
C GLU A 155 5.15 18.45 -3.17
N LEU A 156 4.35 19.50 -3.35
CA LEU A 156 4.53 20.44 -4.44
C LEU A 156 5.27 21.68 -3.96
N GLU A 157 6.33 22.02 -4.67
CA GLU A 157 7.19 23.16 -4.39
C GLU A 157 7.44 23.97 -5.68
N VAL A 158 7.87 25.22 -5.50
CA VAL A 158 8.33 26.08 -6.59
C VAL A 158 9.83 26.33 -6.44
N TRP A 159 10.54 26.56 -7.54
CA TRP A 159 11.96 26.87 -7.49
C TRP A 159 12.17 28.22 -6.79
N THR A 160 13.02 28.27 -5.77
CA THR A 160 13.23 29.47 -4.94
C THR A 160 14.49 30.24 -5.27
N GLU A 161 15.47 29.59 -5.90
CA GLU A 161 16.74 30.23 -6.27
C GLU A 161 16.57 31.12 -7.50
N LEU A 162 17.39 32.17 -7.61
CA LEU A 162 17.34 33.06 -8.78
C LEU A 162 17.83 32.37 -10.06
N GLU A 163 18.84 31.52 -9.93
CA GLU A 163 19.47 30.84 -11.05
C GLU A 163 18.92 29.43 -11.21
N LEU A 164 18.81 28.98 -12.46
CA LEU A 164 18.38 27.63 -12.82
C LEU A 164 19.42 27.03 -13.78
N SER A 165 20.03 25.92 -13.39
CA SER A 165 20.95 25.17 -14.24
C SER A 165 20.58 23.69 -14.32
N LYS A 166 21.22 22.97 -15.25
CA LYS A 166 21.04 21.52 -15.35
C LYS A 166 21.56 20.82 -14.10
N GLU A 167 22.73 21.25 -13.63
CA GLU A 167 23.42 20.71 -12.46
C GLU A 167 22.58 20.95 -11.19
N SER A 168 22.04 22.17 -11.01
CA SER A 168 21.18 22.46 -9.86
C SER A 168 19.89 21.63 -9.87
N LEU A 169 19.39 21.30 -11.06
CA LEU A 169 18.23 20.42 -11.22
C LEU A 169 18.58 18.95 -11.02
N GLU A 170 19.78 18.49 -11.37
CA GLU A 170 20.26 17.12 -11.10
C GLU A 170 20.41 16.90 -9.59
N ASP A 171 21.05 17.83 -8.89
CA ASP A 171 21.31 17.75 -7.44
C ASP A 171 20.05 17.94 -6.58
N SER A 172 18.93 18.36 -7.18
CA SER A 172 17.70 18.64 -6.42
C SER A 172 16.98 17.35 -5.98
N PRO A 173 16.18 17.38 -4.90
CA PRO A 173 15.52 16.18 -4.37
C PRO A 173 14.18 15.87 -5.06
N TYR A 174 13.90 16.47 -6.21
CA TYR A 174 12.60 16.31 -6.91
C TYR A 174 12.54 15.04 -7.76
N ASP A 175 11.40 14.36 -7.70
CA ASP A 175 11.09 13.15 -8.47
C ASP A 175 10.37 13.49 -9.79
N ILE A 176 9.57 14.55 -9.75
CA ILE A 176 8.78 15.03 -10.88
C ILE A 176 9.02 16.52 -11.04
N ILE A 177 9.22 16.96 -12.28
CA ILE A 177 9.34 18.38 -12.63
C ILE A 177 8.24 18.72 -13.64
N ILE A 178 7.43 19.72 -13.31
CA ILE A 178 6.38 20.28 -14.15
C ILE A 178 6.85 21.67 -14.61
N SER A 179 6.96 21.87 -15.92
CA SER A 179 7.37 23.17 -16.48
C SER A 179 6.58 23.50 -17.75
N ASN A 180 6.29 24.78 -17.98
CA ASN A 180 5.71 25.24 -19.25
C ASN A 180 6.78 25.58 -20.32
N PHE A 181 8.05 25.38 -20.00
CA PHE A 181 9.18 25.53 -20.91
C PHE A 181 10.03 24.26 -20.94
N ILE A 182 10.76 24.05 -22.03
CA ILE A 182 11.60 22.87 -22.22
C ILE A 182 12.87 23.02 -21.37
N ILE A 183 13.23 21.93 -20.68
CA ILE A 183 14.51 21.73 -20.00
C ILE A 183 15.17 20.45 -20.51
N PRO A 184 16.51 20.32 -20.43
CA PRO A 184 17.19 19.07 -20.78
C PRO A 184 16.66 17.89 -19.96
N PRO A 185 16.78 16.65 -20.47
CA PRO A 185 16.53 15.46 -19.65
C PRO A 185 17.41 15.48 -18.39
N ILE A 186 16.79 15.19 -17.25
CA ILE A 186 17.45 15.08 -15.95
C ILE A 186 17.34 13.63 -15.50
N GLU A 187 18.46 13.04 -15.11
CA GLU A 187 18.52 11.66 -14.64
C GLU A 187 17.61 11.47 -13.40
N ASP A 188 16.91 10.33 -13.34
CA ASP A 188 15.97 9.97 -12.27
C ASP A 188 14.77 10.92 -12.06
N LYS A 189 14.46 11.81 -13.01
CA LYS A 189 13.31 12.74 -12.92
C LYS A 189 12.33 12.57 -14.05
N ARG A 190 11.04 12.53 -13.69
CA ARG A 190 9.95 12.55 -14.68
C ARG A 190 9.61 14.00 -15.03
N LEU A 191 9.62 14.32 -16.31
CA LEU A 191 9.33 15.66 -16.83
C LEU A 191 7.92 15.72 -17.41
N ILE A 192 7.12 16.70 -16.99
CA ILE A 192 5.79 16.99 -17.54
C ILE A 192 5.80 18.42 -18.11
N TYR A 193 5.69 18.53 -19.43
CA TYR A 193 5.63 19.84 -20.10
C TYR A 193 4.19 20.34 -20.21
N SER A 194 3.87 21.45 -19.55
CA SER A 194 2.49 21.92 -19.37
C SER A 194 2.01 22.96 -20.40
N ASN A 195 2.85 23.36 -21.37
CA ASN A 195 2.51 24.47 -22.29
C ASN A 195 1.21 24.25 -23.11
N ASN A 196 0.90 23.00 -23.45
CA ASN A 196 -0.32 22.62 -24.19
C ASN A 196 -1.28 21.77 -23.34
N ILE A 197 -1.14 21.80 -22.01
CA ILE A 197 -1.90 20.98 -21.08
C ILE A 197 -2.69 21.91 -20.15
N ASN A 198 -4.02 21.84 -20.20
CA ASN A 198 -4.85 22.57 -19.24
C ASN A 198 -4.72 21.97 -17.84
N THR A 199 -5.02 22.75 -16.80
CA THR A 199 -4.84 22.36 -15.40
C THR A 199 -5.57 21.06 -15.03
N VAL A 200 -6.77 20.82 -15.59
CA VAL A 200 -7.52 19.58 -15.34
C VAL A 200 -6.79 18.36 -15.89
N SER A 201 -6.26 18.47 -17.10
CA SER A 201 -5.46 17.40 -17.73
C SER A 201 -4.16 17.15 -16.95
N LEU A 202 -3.56 18.21 -16.42
CA LEU A 202 -2.37 18.14 -15.59
C LEU A 202 -2.63 17.40 -14.26
N ILE A 203 -3.79 17.62 -13.63
CA ILE A 203 -4.24 16.86 -12.44
C ILE A 203 -4.32 15.36 -12.76
N TYR A 204 -4.92 14.98 -13.90
CA TYR A 204 -5.02 13.58 -14.29
C TYR A 204 -3.65 12.94 -14.51
N LEU A 205 -2.75 13.65 -15.21
CA LEU A 205 -1.40 13.17 -15.50
C LEU A 205 -0.57 12.98 -14.22
N LEU A 206 -0.65 13.93 -13.29
CA LEU A 206 0.09 13.83 -12.03
C LEU A 206 -0.47 12.71 -11.16
N ASN A 207 -1.79 12.55 -11.05
CA ASN A 207 -2.39 11.46 -10.26
C ASN A 207 -2.08 10.07 -10.81
N ALA A 208 -1.89 9.91 -12.13
CA ALA A 208 -1.44 8.65 -12.71
C ALA A 208 -0.05 8.21 -12.21
N MET A 209 0.73 9.14 -11.64
CA MET A 209 2.08 8.92 -11.12
C MET A 209 2.13 8.73 -9.60
N MET A 210 0.98 8.66 -8.90
CA MET A 210 0.94 8.66 -7.43
C MET A 210 1.54 7.41 -6.75
N PHE A 211 1.85 6.37 -7.54
CA PHE A 211 2.42 5.09 -7.10
C PHE A 211 3.78 4.79 -7.72
N ILE A 212 4.52 5.81 -8.20
CA ILE A 212 5.87 5.62 -8.76
C ILE A 212 6.77 4.77 -7.87
N ARG A 213 6.74 5.00 -6.55
CA ARG A 213 7.55 4.27 -5.56
C ARG A 213 7.15 2.81 -5.36
N LEU A 214 6.01 2.40 -5.92
CA LEU A 214 5.51 1.04 -5.84
C LEU A 214 5.97 0.20 -7.04
N ASP A 215 6.36 0.84 -8.14
CA ASP A 215 6.84 0.20 -9.37
C ASP A 215 8.38 0.06 -9.42
N GLU A 216 9.10 0.67 -8.47
CA GLU A 216 10.56 0.59 -8.26
C GLU A 216 10.95 -0.61 -7.38
#